data_AF-A0A8S9FJC1-F1
#
_entry.id   AF-A0A8S9FJC1-F1
#
_cell.length_a   1.000
_cell.length_b   1.000
_cell.length_c   1.000
_cell.angle_alpha   90.00
_cell.angle_beta   90.00
_cell.angle_gamma   90.00
#
_symmetry.space_group_name_H-M   'P 1'
#
loop_
_entity.id
_entity.type
_entity.pdbx_description
1 polymer ?
#
loop_
_entity_poly.entity_id
_entity_poly.type
_entity_poly.pdbx_seq_one_letter_code
_entity_poly.pdbx_strand_id
1 'polypeptide(L)'
;MPPPPARKEIVLALRAPSVVPVAQPKGRKRKFTKGGDGESSQQGGSSIASGLRGKFMSLIDGMISECGSETSRLTGELLELQGRRSGTKAMLTAVKDSHSVKVSKLEVAIGELERDLGKMASSLLKEKKARKAKSSEVRRLQRQIEGDAGLTSRGIREATDALHFEFQARLAKISAFLGSLECIRNRDFALATIEGGVAMVQSFQSETPTTLEAKEARLSGCKGDLAVVDGDFDLILADLKSACFLPTCSEDPEGKIRCSEKAEVMQLQAWMKRWVKREREF
;
A
#
# COMPACT_ATOMS: atom_id res chain seq x y z
N MET A 1 7.75 -19.25 -24.87
CA MET A 1 6.51 -20.02 -24.62
C MET A 1 6.85 -21.15 -23.64
N PRO A 2 6.22 -21.22 -22.46
CA PRO A 2 6.43 -22.35 -21.56
C PRO A 2 5.66 -23.59 -22.06
N PRO A 3 6.18 -24.81 -21.82
CA PRO A 3 5.51 -26.04 -22.26
C PRO A 3 4.25 -26.31 -21.43
N PRO A 4 3.21 -26.93 -22.01
CA PRO A 4 1.96 -27.21 -21.31
C PRO A 4 2.14 -28.32 -20.25
N PRO A 5 1.36 -28.29 -19.15
CA PRO A 5 1.49 -29.25 -18.06
C PRO A 5 1.02 -30.64 -18.49
N ALA A 6 1.87 -31.65 -18.24
CA ALA A 6 1.56 -33.05 -18.48
C ALA A 6 0.39 -33.51 -17.59
N ARG A 7 -0.73 -33.86 -18.22
CA ARG A 7 -1.89 -34.47 -17.57
C ARG A 7 -1.54 -35.91 -17.20
N LYS A 8 -1.50 -36.22 -15.90
CA LYS A 8 -1.37 -37.58 -15.40
C LYS A 8 -2.77 -38.16 -15.23
N GLU A 9 -3.15 -39.03 -16.16
CA GLU A 9 -4.40 -39.78 -16.14
C GLU A 9 -4.22 -41.00 -15.23
N ILE A 10 -4.94 -41.04 -14.11
CA ILE A 10 -4.95 -42.19 -13.20
C ILE A 10 -6.06 -43.11 -13.68
N VAL A 11 -5.71 -44.14 -14.45
CA VAL A 11 -6.62 -45.21 -14.87
C VAL A 11 -6.79 -46.17 -13.70
N LEU A 12 -7.91 -46.04 -12.99
CA LEU A 12 -8.36 -47.02 -11.98
C LEU A 12 -8.96 -48.23 -12.70
N ALA A 13 -8.15 -49.29 -12.86
CA ALA A 13 -8.61 -50.58 -13.35
C ALA A 13 -9.50 -51.26 -12.29
N LEU A 14 -10.82 -51.18 -12.45
CA LEU A 14 -11.79 -51.96 -11.68
C LEU A 14 -11.85 -53.39 -12.23
N ARG A 15 -11.25 -54.34 -11.50
CA ARG A 15 -11.37 -55.77 -11.74
C ARG A 15 -12.74 -56.25 -11.25
N ALA A 16 -13.60 -56.68 -12.16
CA ALA A 16 -14.89 -57.30 -11.83
C ALA A 16 -14.69 -58.73 -11.28
N PRO A 17 -15.40 -59.14 -10.21
CA PRO A 17 -15.42 -60.52 -9.75
C PRO A 17 -16.31 -61.38 -10.67
N SER A 18 -15.69 -62.40 -11.27
CA SER A 18 -16.34 -63.50 -11.97
C SER A 18 -17.38 -64.21 -11.08
N VAL A 19 -18.62 -64.25 -11.54
CA VAL A 19 -19.72 -65.03 -10.93
C VAL A 19 -19.66 -66.45 -11.49
N VAL A 20 -19.31 -67.40 -10.64
CA VAL A 20 -19.44 -68.84 -10.91
C VAL A 20 -20.78 -69.32 -10.36
N PRO A 21 -21.71 -69.85 -11.19
CA PRO A 21 -22.89 -70.52 -10.66
C PRO A 21 -22.52 -71.94 -10.23
N VAL A 22 -22.52 -72.18 -8.91
CA VAL A 22 -22.46 -73.52 -8.32
C VAL A 22 -23.79 -74.23 -8.60
N ALA A 23 -23.72 -75.28 -9.40
CA ALA A 23 -24.84 -76.16 -9.70
C ALA A 23 -25.28 -76.95 -8.45
N GLN A 24 -26.60 -77.11 -8.29
CA GLN A 24 -27.26 -77.87 -7.23
C GLN A 24 -26.84 -79.35 -7.21
N PRO A 25 -26.62 -79.97 -6.03
CA PRO A 25 -26.59 -81.41 -5.91
C PRO A 25 -28.02 -81.97 -6.01
N LYS A 26 -28.29 -82.64 -7.12
CA LYS A 26 -29.54 -83.31 -7.45
C LYS A 26 -29.80 -84.46 -6.46
N GLY A 27 -30.82 -84.30 -5.61
CA GLY A 27 -31.23 -85.26 -4.60
C GLY A 27 -31.62 -86.62 -5.20
N ARG A 28 -30.84 -87.66 -4.87
CA ARG A 28 -31.12 -89.05 -5.22
C ARG A 28 -32.09 -89.65 -4.18
N LYS A 29 -33.35 -89.76 -4.58
CA LYS A 29 -34.45 -90.38 -3.81
C LYS A 29 -34.18 -91.88 -3.61
N ARG A 30 -33.75 -92.31 -2.41
CA ARG A 30 -33.66 -93.72 -2.03
C ARG A 30 -34.97 -94.13 -1.33
N LYS A 31 -35.60 -95.17 -1.87
CA LYS A 31 -36.86 -95.74 -1.39
C LYS A 31 -36.50 -96.78 -0.34
N PHE A 32 -36.96 -96.62 0.90
CA PHE A 32 -36.86 -97.66 1.92
C PHE A 32 -38.10 -98.56 1.84
N THR A 33 -37.86 -99.81 1.49
CA THR A 33 -38.84 -100.90 1.58
C THR A 33 -38.91 -101.41 3.01
N LYS A 34 -40.13 -101.44 3.55
CA LYS A 34 -40.54 -102.03 4.83
C LYS A 34 -40.25 -103.55 4.80
N GLY A 35 -39.25 -103.98 5.58
CA GLY A 35 -38.96 -105.39 5.85
C GLY A 35 -39.70 -105.83 7.11
N GLY A 36 -40.41 -106.96 7.02
CA GLY A 36 -41.40 -107.42 7.98
C GLY A 36 -40.85 -108.07 9.25
N ASP A 37 -41.80 -108.28 10.15
CA ASP A 37 -41.73 -109.05 11.38
C ASP A 37 -40.97 -110.37 11.23
N GLY A 38 -40.04 -110.58 12.15
CA GLY A 38 -39.36 -111.86 12.37
C GLY A 38 -38.93 -111.91 13.84
N GLU A 39 -39.73 -112.58 14.65
CA GLU A 39 -39.46 -112.88 16.06
C GLU A 39 -38.10 -113.56 16.23
N SER A 40 -37.40 -113.23 17.32
CA SER A 40 -36.44 -114.17 17.93
C SER A 40 -36.49 -114.05 19.45
N SER A 41 -37.21 -115.00 20.03
CA SER A 41 -36.97 -115.47 21.39
C SER A 41 -35.69 -116.31 21.35
N GLN A 42 -34.65 -115.91 22.09
CA GLN A 42 -33.95 -116.88 22.93
C GLN A 42 -33.07 -116.22 24.01
N GLN A 43 -33.43 -116.64 25.21
CA GLN A 43 -32.85 -116.45 26.52
C GLN A 43 -31.52 -117.22 26.67
N GLY A 44 -30.53 -116.61 27.32
CA GLY A 44 -29.42 -117.33 27.97
C GLY A 44 -28.01 -116.88 27.58
N GLY A 45 -27.32 -116.16 28.49
CA GLY A 45 -25.87 -115.91 28.38
C GLY A 45 -25.36 -114.63 29.04
N SER A 46 -25.47 -114.50 30.37
CA SER A 46 -24.69 -113.55 31.17
C SER A 46 -23.30 -114.15 31.45
N SER A 47 -22.16 -113.44 31.46
CA SER A 47 -21.95 -112.19 32.19
C SER A 47 -20.81 -111.29 31.66
N ILE A 48 -20.21 -111.55 30.49
CA ILE A 48 -19.12 -110.71 29.95
C ILE A 48 -19.60 -109.76 28.82
N ALA A 49 -20.55 -110.22 27.98
CA ALA A 49 -21.09 -109.43 26.87
C ALA A 49 -22.06 -108.30 27.30
N SER A 50 -22.76 -108.47 28.44
CA SER A 50 -23.68 -107.46 28.97
C SER A 50 -22.95 -106.21 29.50
N GLY A 51 -21.75 -106.39 30.08
CA GLY A 51 -20.91 -105.29 30.56
C GLY A 51 -20.36 -104.41 29.43
N LEU A 52 -19.97 -105.00 28.30
CA LEU A 52 -19.51 -104.25 27.12
C LEU A 52 -20.66 -103.52 26.42
N ARG A 53 -21.85 -104.14 26.32
CA ARG A 53 -23.04 -103.52 25.75
C ARG A 53 -23.50 -102.30 26.56
N GLY A 54 -23.52 -102.38 27.89
CA GLY A 54 -23.85 -101.24 28.75
C GLY A 54 -22.88 -100.06 28.59
N LYS A 55 -21.58 -100.35 28.51
CA LYS A 55 -20.54 -99.33 28.28
C LYS A 55 -20.66 -98.67 26.92
N PHE A 56 -20.92 -99.44 25.87
CA PHE A 56 -21.12 -98.90 24.51
C PHE A 56 -22.36 -98.02 24.41
N MET A 57 -23.48 -98.44 25.01
CA MET A 57 -24.69 -97.61 25.05
C MET A 57 -24.48 -96.31 25.84
N SER A 58 -23.75 -96.37 26.96
CA SER A 58 -23.43 -95.17 27.76
C SER A 58 -22.49 -94.21 27.02
N LEU A 59 -21.53 -94.72 26.24
CA LEU A 59 -20.67 -93.89 25.39
C LEU A 59 -21.48 -93.20 24.29
N ILE A 60 -22.39 -93.92 23.63
CA ILE A 60 -23.28 -93.35 22.60
C ILE A 60 -24.18 -92.28 23.22
N ASP A 61 -24.82 -92.57 24.35
CA ASP A 61 -25.69 -91.61 25.04
C ASP A 61 -24.91 -90.35 25.46
N GLY A 62 -23.69 -90.54 25.98
CA GLY A 62 -22.75 -89.46 26.27
C GLY A 62 -22.46 -88.59 25.04
N MET A 63 -22.09 -89.20 23.92
CA MET A 63 -21.82 -88.49 22.67
C MET A 63 -23.05 -87.76 22.12
N ILE A 64 -24.24 -88.37 22.21
CA ILE A 64 -25.50 -87.73 21.79
C ILE A 64 -25.80 -86.52 22.68
N SER A 65 -25.62 -86.66 24.00
CA SER A 65 -25.85 -85.58 24.95
C SER A 65 -24.87 -84.41 24.76
N GLU A 66 -23.60 -84.70 24.50
CA GLU A 66 -22.56 -83.71 24.20
C GLU A 66 -22.84 -83.01 22.87
N CYS A 67 -23.23 -83.76 21.85
CA CYS A 67 -23.64 -83.19 20.56
C CYS A 67 -24.87 -82.28 20.71
N GLY A 68 -25.85 -82.68 21.53
CA GLY A 68 -27.06 -81.91 21.80
C GLY A 68 -26.77 -80.62 22.60
N SER A 69 -25.89 -80.71 23.61
CA SER A 69 -25.50 -79.55 24.42
C SER A 69 -24.67 -78.55 23.61
N GLU A 70 -23.74 -79.03 22.78
CA GLU A 70 -22.93 -78.21 21.88
C GLU A 70 -23.80 -77.54 20.80
N THR A 71 -24.77 -78.26 20.22
CA THR A 71 -25.73 -77.68 19.27
C THR A 71 -26.55 -76.57 19.92
N SER A 72 -26.99 -76.77 21.16
CA SER A 72 -27.75 -75.77 21.92
C SER A 72 -26.90 -74.53 22.22
N ARG A 73 -25.63 -74.72 22.61
CA ARG A 73 -24.66 -73.64 22.82
C ARG A 73 -24.43 -72.83 21.55
N LEU A 74 -24.13 -73.49 20.43
CA LEU A 74 -23.92 -72.84 19.13
C LEU A 74 -25.16 -72.09 18.64
N THR A 75 -26.36 -72.64 18.89
CA THR A 75 -27.63 -71.96 18.55
C THR A 75 -27.80 -70.67 19.36
N GLY A 76 -27.46 -70.70 20.65
CA GLY A 76 -27.46 -69.51 21.50
C GLY A 76 -26.47 -68.45 21.02
N GLU A 77 -25.24 -68.84 20.71
CA GLU A 77 -24.20 -67.93 20.18
C GLU A 77 -24.59 -67.33 18.83
N LEU A 78 -25.23 -68.11 17.94
CA LEU A 78 -25.72 -67.61 16.66
C LEU A 78 -26.83 -66.57 16.83
N LEU A 79 -27.73 -66.78 17.79
CA LEU A 79 -28.79 -65.81 18.12
C LEU A 79 -28.19 -64.51 18.70
N GLU A 80 -27.19 -64.62 19.58
CA GLU A 80 -26.49 -63.45 20.12
C GLU A 80 -25.74 -62.69 19.01
N LEU A 81 -24.99 -63.39 18.14
CA LEU A 81 -24.30 -62.81 16.99
C LEU A 81 -25.28 -62.14 16.01
N GLN A 82 -26.46 -62.72 15.81
CA GLN A 82 -27.53 -62.12 15.01
C GLN A 82 -28.04 -60.82 15.64
N GLY A 83 -28.25 -60.81 16.96
CA GLY A 83 -28.58 -59.61 17.73
C GLY A 83 -27.52 -58.53 17.57
N ARG A 84 -26.24 -58.87 17.83
CA ARG A 84 -25.10 -57.95 17.66
C ARG A 84 -24.98 -57.41 16.24
N ARG A 85 -25.15 -58.26 15.22
CA ARG A 85 -25.13 -57.87 13.80
C ARG A 85 -26.25 -56.89 13.47
N SER A 86 -27.45 -57.08 14.03
CA SER A 86 -28.56 -56.15 13.84
C SER A 86 -28.28 -54.79 14.50
N GLY A 87 -27.68 -54.80 15.71
CA GLY A 87 -27.26 -53.59 16.41
C GLY A 87 -26.20 -52.81 15.66
N THR A 88 -25.14 -53.47 15.18
CA THR A 88 -24.08 -52.80 14.39
C THR A 88 -24.61 -52.26 13.06
N LYS A 89 -25.56 -52.95 12.42
CA LYS A 89 -26.25 -52.46 11.21
C LYS A 89 -27.04 -51.18 11.51
N ALA A 90 -27.80 -51.13 12.60
CA ALA A 90 -28.56 -49.95 12.99
C ALA A 90 -27.66 -48.76 13.36
N MET A 91 -26.53 -49.02 14.04
CA MET A 91 -25.53 -47.99 14.32
C MET A 91 -24.92 -47.44 13.02
N LEU A 92 -24.60 -48.30 12.06
CA LEU A 92 -24.06 -47.88 10.77
C LEU A 92 -25.04 -47.00 9.99
N THR A 93 -26.34 -47.33 10.01
CA THR A 93 -27.36 -46.47 9.37
C THR A 93 -27.46 -45.12 10.06
N ALA A 94 -27.49 -45.08 11.40
CA ALA A 94 -27.51 -43.81 12.15
C ALA A 94 -26.28 -42.94 11.89
N VAL A 95 -25.09 -43.54 11.80
CA VAL A 95 -23.84 -42.83 11.44
C VAL A 95 -23.92 -42.29 10.01
N LYS A 96 -24.39 -43.10 9.06
CA LYS A 96 -24.55 -42.68 7.66
C LYS A 96 -25.49 -41.48 7.54
N ASP A 97 -26.65 -41.53 8.21
CA ASP A 97 -27.65 -40.46 8.17
C ASP A 97 -27.13 -39.19 8.85
N SER A 98 -26.46 -39.32 10.01
CA SER A 98 -25.81 -38.20 10.69
C SER A 98 -24.73 -37.55 9.81
N HIS A 99 -23.92 -38.35 9.14
CA HIS A 99 -22.90 -37.85 8.21
C HIS A 99 -23.55 -37.16 7.01
N SER A 100 -24.60 -37.73 6.43
CA SER A 100 -25.34 -37.11 5.33
C SER A 100 -25.85 -35.72 5.70
N VAL A 101 -26.45 -35.56 6.89
CA VAL A 101 -26.92 -34.26 7.38
C VAL A 101 -25.76 -33.27 7.55
N LYS A 102 -24.62 -33.72 8.08
CA LYS A 102 -23.43 -32.86 8.23
C LYS A 102 -22.87 -32.42 6.88
N VAL A 103 -22.79 -33.33 5.91
CA VAL A 103 -22.33 -33.02 4.54
C VAL A 103 -23.25 -31.98 3.90
N SER A 104 -24.56 -32.17 3.95
CA SER A 104 -25.50 -31.20 3.38
C SER A 104 -25.40 -29.81 4.03
N LYS A 105 -25.18 -29.74 5.36
CA LYS A 105 -24.94 -28.45 6.04
C LYS A 105 -23.66 -27.76 5.55
N LEU A 106 -22.58 -28.53 5.36
CA LEU A 106 -21.32 -28.00 4.86
C LEU A 106 -21.43 -27.54 3.40
N GLU A 107 -22.14 -28.28 2.54
CA GLU A 107 -22.38 -27.88 1.15
C GLU A 107 -23.10 -26.53 1.06
N VAL A 108 -24.12 -26.32 1.89
CA VAL A 108 -24.82 -25.02 1.96
C VAL A 108 -23.88 -23.90 2.41
N ALA A 109 -23.08 -24.13 3.45
CA ALA A 109 -22.14 -23.13 3.96
C ALA A 109 -21.03 -22.79 2.94
N ILE A 110 -20.55 -23.77 2.18
CA ILE A 110 -19.60 -23.56 1.08
C ILE A 110 -20.23 -22.65 0.02
N GLY A 111 -21.47 -22.91 -0.40
CA GLY A 111 -22.16 -22.08 -1.39
C GLY A 111 -22.46 -20.65 -0.91
N GLU A 112 -22.64 -20.42 0.38
CA GLU A 112 -22.72 -19.08 0.97
C GLU A 112 -21.38 -18.34 0.88
N LEU A 113 -20.30 -19.00 1.31
CA LEU A 113 -18.95 -18.43 1.26
C LEU A 113 -18.49 -18.11 -0.17
N GLU A 114 -18.77 -18.98 -1.14
CA GLU A 114 -18.47 -18.74 -2.55
C GLU A 114 -19.19 -17.50 -3.09
N ARG A 115 -20.46 -17.31 -2.73
CA ARG A 115 -21.23 -16.12 -3.11
C ARG A 115 -20.65 -14.85 -2.50
N ASP A 116 -20.29 -14.88 -1.22
CA ASP A 116 -19.73 -13.71 -0.54
C ASP A 116 -18.33 -13.36 -1.03
N LEU A 117 -17.51 -14.36 -1.33
CA LEU A 117 -16.22 -14.17 -1.99
C LEU A 117 -16.41 -13.54 -3.38
N GLY A 118 -17.41 -13.98 -4.15
CA GLY A 118 -17.78 -13.37 -5.43
C GLY A 118 -18.18 -11.90 -5.30
N LYS A 119 -18.99 -11.55 -4.29
CA LYS A 119 -19.35 -10.14 -4.00
C LYS A 119 -18.12 -9.31 -3.62
N MET A 120 -17.26 -9.85 -2.76
CA MET A 120 -16.02 -9.19 -2.31
C MET A 120 -15.07 -8.93 -3.47
N ALA A 121 -14.85 -9.92 -4.34
CA ALA A 121 -14.02 -9.78 -5.53
C ALA A 121 -14.54 -8.70 -6.48
N SER A 122 -15.86 -8.64 -6.69
CA SER A 122 -16.51 -7.61 -7.52
C SER A 122 -16.35 -6.21 -6.93
N SER A 123 -16.55 -6.06 -5.61
CA SER A 123 -16.35 -4.79 -4.90
C SER A 123 -14.90 -4.32 -5.00
N LEU A 124 -13.94 -5.21 -4.74
CA LEU A 124 -12.51 -4.92 -4.80
C LEU A 124 -12.06 -4.50 -6.21
N LEU A 125 -12.61 -5.13 -7.27
CA LEU A 125 -12.32 -4.73 -8.64
C LEU A 125 -12.82 -3.32 -8.96
N LYS A 126 -14.03 -2.96 -8.51
CA LYS A 126 -14.58 -1.60 -8.67
C LYS A 126 -13.73 -0.58 -7.93
N GLU A 127 -13.34 -0.89 -6.70
CA GLU A 127 -12.47 -0.04 -5.90
C GLU A 127 -11.09 0.15 -6.55
N LYS A 128 -10.47 -0.93 -7.06
CA LYS A 128 -9.17 -0.86 -7.77
C LYS A 128 -9.25 0.08 -8.98
N LYS A 129 -10.33 0.01 -9.76
CA LYS A 129 -10.56 0.94 -10.89
C LYS A 129 -10.69 2.39 -10.41
N ALA A 130 -11.46 2.65 -9.36
CA ALA A 130 -11.63 3.98 -8.78
C ALA A 130 -10.30 4.54 -8.23
N ARG A 131 -9.50 3.71 -7.53
CA ARG A 131 -8.17 4.09 -7.04
C ARG A 131 -7.22 4.43 -8.19
N LYS A 132 -7.24 3.67 -9.29
CA LYS A 132 -6.43 3.97 -10.49
C LYS A 132 -6.81 5.32 -11.09
N ALA A 133 -8.10 5.64 -11.19
CA ALA A 133 -8.57 6.94 -11.67
C ALA A 133 -8.13 8.09 -10.75
N LYS A 134 -8.25 7.93 -9.43
CA LYS A 134 -7.76 8.92 -8.46
C LYS A 134 -6.24 9.09 -8.56
N SER A 135 -5.49 8.01 -8.73
CA SER A 135 -4.02 8.06 -8.90
C SER A 135 -3.61 8.83 -10.15
N SER A 136 -4.30 8.66 -11.28
CA SER A 136 -4.03 9.45 -12.49
C SER A 136 -4.33 10.93 -12.29
N GLU A 137 -5.37 11.27 -11.54
CA GLU A 137 -5.71 12.66 -11.24
C GLU A 137 -4.68 13.31 -10.31
N VAL A 138 -4.22 12.60 -9.28
CA VAL A 138 -3.11 13.06 -8.42
C VAL A 138 -1.85 13.34 -9.27
N ARG A 139 -1.51 12.45 -10.22
CA ARG A 139 -0.37 12.67 -11.13
C ARG A 139 -0.58 13.88 -12.06
N ARG A 140 -1.82 14.17 -12.46
CA ARG A 140 -2.15 15.35 -13.27
C ARG A 140 -1.96 16.63 -12.45
N LEU A 141 -2.53 16.67 -11.24
CA LEU A 141 -2.41 17.79 -10.32
C LEU A 141 -0.96 18.05 -9.91
N GLN A 142 -0.18 17.01 -9.62
CA GLN A 142 1.23 17.14 -9.29
C GLN A 142 2.02 17.84 -10.40
N ARG A 143 1.80 17.45 -11.68
CA ARG A 143 2.44 18.11 -12.83
C ARG A 143 2.01 19.55 -13.00
N GLN A 144 0.75 19.87 -12.70
CA GLN A 144 0.24 21.24 -12.76
C GLN A 144 0.92 22.12 -11.71
N ILE A 145 1.01 21.64 -10.46
CA ILE A 145 1.68 22.36 -9.37
C ILE A 145 3.16 22.61 -9.70
N GLU A 146 3.86 21.61 -10.23
CA GLU A 146 5.27 21.75 -10.61
C GLU A 146 5.46 22.75 -11.76
N GLY A 147 4.56 22.74 -12.75
CA GLY A 147 4.56 23.72 -13.83
C GLY A 147 4.29 25.15 -13.34
N ASP A 148 3.28 25.33 -12.48
CA ASP A 148 2.89 26.64 -11.95
C ASP A 148 4.01 27.24 -11.07
N ALA A 149 4.64 26.44 -10.21
CA ALA A 149 5.80 26.88 -9.41
C ALA A 149 6.98 27.33 -10.28
N GLY A 150 7.21 26.65 -11.42
CA GLY A 150 8.21 27.05 -12.41
C GLY A 150 7.90 28.40 -13.06
N LEU A 151 6.63 28.70 -13.33
CA LEU A 151 6.20 29.97 -13.92
C LEU A 151 6.32 31.13 -12.93
N THR A 152 5.91 30.95 -11.66
CA THR A 152 6.00 32.01 -10.65
C THR A 152 7.45 32.39 -10.35
N SER A 153 8.33 31.39 -10.21
CA SER A 153 9.77 31.64 -9.97
C SER A 153 10.46 32.33 -11.14
N ARG A 154 10.08 31.98 -12.38
CA ARG A 154 10.59 32.65 -13.59
C ARG A 154 10.14 34.11 -13.65
N GLY A 155 8.86 34.39 -13.41
CA GLY A 155 8.34 35.76 -13.42
C GLY A 155 8.98 36.65 -12.35
N ILE A 156 9.18 36.12 -11.13
CA ILE A 156 9.87 36.84 -10.05
C ILE A 156 11.33 37.14 -10.44
N ARG A 157 12.04 36.16 -11.03
CA ARG A 157 13.43 36.37 -11.48
C ARG A 157 13.51 37.44 -12.56
N GLU A 158 12.67 37.36 -13.57
CA GLU A 158 12.64 38.34 -14.67
C GLU A 158 12.31 39.76 -14.18
N ALA A 159 11.36 39.91 -13.25
CA ALA A 159 11.06 41.21 -12.64
C ALA A 159 12.22 41.75 -11.80
N THR A 160 12.90 40.88 -11.04
CA THR A 160 14.08 41.24 -10.23
C THR A 160 15.24 41.69 -11.12
N ASP A 161 15.51 40.95 -12.20
CA ASP A 161 16.56 41.27 -13.16
C ASP A 161 16.28 42.62 -13.83
N ALA A 162 15.02 42.86 -14.26
CA ALA A 162 14.61 44.13 -14.85
C ALA A 162 14.84 45.32 -13.91
N LEU A 163 14.46 45.19 -12.64
CA LEU A 163 14.67 46.23 -11.63
C LEU A 163 16.17 46.47 -11.37
N HIS A 164 16.98 45.41 -11.36
CA HIS A 164 18.43 45.55 -11.22
C HIS A 164 19.06 46.30 -12.39
N PHE A 165 18.66 45.99 -13.63
CA PHE A 165 19.12 46.73 -14.81
C PHE A 165 18.70 48.19 -14.78
N GLU A 166 17.47 48.48 -14.35
CA GLU A 166 17.00 49.86 -14.23
C GLU A 166 17.79 50.64 -13.16
N PHE A 167 18.00 50.05 -11.99
CA PHE A 167 18.78 50.66 -10.92
C PHE A 167 20.24 50.91 -11.36
N GLN A 168 20.85 49.96 -12.05
CA GLN A 168 22.20 50.10 -12.58
C GLN A 168 22.29 51.21 -13.64
N ALA A 169 21.29 51.32 -14.53
CA ALA A 169 21.22 52.40 -15.50
C ALA A 169 21.08 53.78 -14.82
N ARG A 170 20.30 53.86 -13.73
CA ARG A 170 20.17 55.09 -12.92
C ARG A 170 21.49 55.44 -12.24
N LEU A 171 22.20 54.48 -11.63
CA LEU A 171 23.53 54.70 -11.05
C LEU A 171 24.56 55.17 -12.09
N ALA A 172 24.54 54.59 -13.29
CA ALA A 172 25.43 55.00 -14.37
C ALA A 172 25.20 56.46 -14.79
N LYS A 173 23.93 56.90 -14.87
CA LYS A 173 23.58 58.30 -15.13
C LYS A 173 24.09 59.23 -14.02
N ILE A 174 23.86 58.89 -12.75
CA ILE A 174 24.37 59.66 -11.61
C ILE A 174 25.88 59.77 -11.65
N SER A 175 26.58 58.67 -11.90
CA SER A 175 28.05 58.67 -12.02
C SER A 175 28.55 59.58 -13.14
N ALA A 176 27.87 59.62 -14.29
CA ALA A 176 28.22 60.51 -15.39
C ALA A 176 28.02 61.99 -15.01
N PHE A 177 26.92 62.31 -14.31
CA PHE A 177 26.68 63.66 -13.79
C PHE A 177 27.76 64.10 -12.78
N LEU A 178 28.11 63.24 -11.83
CA LEU A 178 29.17 63.54 -10.86
C LEU A 178 30.52 63.76 -11.54
N GLY A 179 30.88 62.94 -12.53
CA GLY A 179 32.09 63.14 -13.33
C GLY A 179 32.10 64.50 -14.06
N SER A 180 30.95 64.91 -14.61
CA SER A 180 30.81 66.22 -15.24
C SER A 180 30.96 67.37 -14.24
N LEU A 181 30.35 67.26 -13.05
CA LEU A 181 30.46 68.26 -11.99
C LEU A 181 31.90 68.41 -11.49
N GLU A 182 32.62 67.30 -11.34
CA GLU A 182 34.04 67.33 -10.97
C GLU A 182 34.91 68.01 -12.03
N CYS A 183 34.61 67.82 -13.32
CA CYS A 183 35.27 68.56 -14.40
C CYS A 183 35.04 70.08 -14.29
N ILE A 184 33.81 70.51 -13.99
CA ILE A 184 33.48 71.93 -13.80
C ILE A 184 34.27 72.48 -12.60
N ARG A 185 34.22 71.80 -11.44
CA ARG A 185 34.95 72.22 -10.23
C ARG A 185 36.45 72.37 -10.49
N ASN A 186 37.06 71.41 -11.18
CA ASN A 186 38.50 71.45 -11.49
C ASN A 186 38.85 72.60 -12.44
N ARG A 187 37.97 72.91 -13.40
CA ARG A 187 38.11 74.07 -14.28
C ARG A 187 38.02 75.37 -13.49
N ASP A 188 37.03 75.52 -12.63
CA ASP A 188 36.85 76.72 -11.81
C ASP A 188 38.03 76.93 -10.85
N PHE A 189 38.55 75.85 -10.26
CA PHE A 189 39.75 75.90 -9.42
C PHE A 189 41.00 76.34 -10.21
N ALA A 190 41.18 75.83 -11.43
CA ALA A 190 42.28 76.24 -12.30
C ALA A 190 42.18 77.72 -12.70
N LEU A 191 40.97 78.19 -13.02
CA LEU A 191 40.70 79.60 -13.31
C LEU A 191 41.01 80.49 -12.09
N ALA A 192 40.55 80.09 -10.89
CA ALA A 192 40.85 80.81 -9.66
C ALA A 192 42.35 80.84 -9.33
N THR A 193 43.09 79.77 -9.64
CA THR A 193 44.56 79.72 -9.47
C THR A 193 45.27 80.68 -10.42
N ILE A 194 44.83 80.76 -11.69
CA ILE A 194 45.37 81.72 -12.66
C ILE A 194 45.03 83.15 -12.24
N GLU A 195 43.78 83.42 -11.85
CA GLU A 195 43.33 84.73 -11.41
C GLU A 195 44.07 85.21 -10.15
N GLY A 196 44.25 84.34 -9.15
CA GLY A 196 45.05 84.62 -7.96
C GLY A 196 46.53 84.86 -8.28
N GLY A 197 47.09 84.13 -9.26
CA GLY A 197 48.44 84.36 -9.78
C GLY A 197 48.57 85.69 -10.51
N VAL A 198 47.59 86.06 -11.34
CA VAL A 198 47.54 87.35 -12.05
C VAL A 198 47.39 88.51 -11.06
N ALA A 199 46.57 88.36 -10.02
CA ALA A 199 46.43 89.35 -8.96
C ALA A 199 47.74 89.53 -8.15
N MET A 200 48.49 88.46 -7.88
CA MET A 200 49.85 88.57 -7.31
C MET A 200 50.79 89.31 -8.26
N VAL A 201 50.83 88.98 -9.55
CA VAL A 201 51.71 89.64 -10.54
C VAL A 201 51.37 91.13 -10.69
N GLN A 202 50.09 91.51 -10.63
CA GLN A 202 49.67 92.92 -10.60
C GLN A 202 50.05 93.63 -9.30
N SER A 203 50.06 92.93 -8.16
CA SER A 203 50.53 93.49 -6.89
C SER A 203 52.05 93.74 -6.86
N PHE A 204 52.84 93.00 -7.64
CA PHE A 204 54.27 93.27 -7.84
C PHE A 204 54.55 94.40 -8.84
N GLN A 205 53.58 94.79 -9.68
CA GLN A 205 53.71 95.93 -10.61
C GLN A 205 53.17 97.26 -10.06
N SER A 206 52.47 97.25 -8.93
CA SER A 206 51.87 98.45 -8.33
C SER A 206 52.31 98.62 -6.88
N GLU A 207 53.62 98.74 -6.67
CA GLU A 207 54.17 99.18 -5.39
C GLU A 207 54.07 100.71 -5.28
N THR A 208 52.91 101.19 -4.85
CA THR A 208 52.83 102.29 -3.87
C THR A 208 51.88 101.85 -2.76
N PRO A 209 52.26 101.95 -1.48
CA PRO A 209 51.61 101.24 -0.39
C PRO A 209 50.21 101.82 -0.15
N THR A 210 49.17 101.03 -0.41
CA THR A 210 47.79 101.35 -0.02
C THR A 210 47.35 100.47 1.14
N THR A 211 46.92 101.15 2.21
CA THR A 211 46.58 100.63 3.53
C THR A 211 45.38 99.67 3.52
N LEU A 212 45.46 98.70 4.43
CA LEU A 212 44.64 97.48 4.54
C LEU A 212 43.11 97.72 4.60
N GLU A 213 42.66 98.87 5.13
CA GLU A 213 41.23 99.21 5.22
C GLU A 213 40.53 99.42 3.86
N ALA A 214 41.25 99.91 2.83
CA ALA A 214 40.62 100.16 1.52
C ALA A 214 40.30 98.87 0.75
N LYS A 215 40.96 97.75 1.10
CA LYS A 215 40.69 96.43 0.50
C LYS A 215 39.53 95.70 1.19
N GLU A 216 39.33 95.93 2.50
CA GLU A 216 38.22 95.33 3.26
C GLU A 216 36.86 95.90 2.85
N ALA A 217 36.78 97.21 2.56
CA ALA A 217 35.56 97.85 2.08
C ALA A 217 35.07 97.29 0.72
N ARG A 218 35.98 96.88 -0.18
CA ARG A 218 35.62 96.34 -1.52
C ARG A 218 35.18 94.89 -1.47
N LEU A 219 35.69 94.08 -0.53
CA LEU A 219 35.26 92.70 -0.32
C LEU A 219 33.87 92.60 0.33
N SER A 220 33.46 93.60 1.12
CA SER A 220 32.12 93.64 1.70
C SER A 220 31.01 93.87 0.65
N GLY A 221 31.33 94.49 -0.48
CA GLY A 221 30.40 94.76 -1.58
C GLY A 221 30.06 93.51 -2.43
N CYS A 222 31.00 92.58 -2.60
CA CYS A 222 30.79 91.36 -3.40
C CYS A 222 30.02 90.25 -2.68
N LYS A 223 29.59 90.47 -1.43
CA LYS A 223 28.80 89.52 -0.64
C LYS A 223 27.33 89.46 -1.09
N GLY A 224 26.85 90.46 -1.83
CA GLY A 224 25.50 90.50 -2.40
C GLY A 224 25.32 89.64 -3.65
N ASP A 225 26.38 89.42 -4.43
CA ASP A 225 26.29 88.76 -5.74
C ASP A 225 26.37 87.22 -5.68
N LEU A 226 26.82 86.66 -4.55
CA LEU A 226 26.79 85.20 -4.31
C LEU A 226 25.39 84.69 -3.89
N ALA A 227 24.43 85.57 -3.61
CA ALA A 227 23.06 85.18 -3.28
C ALA A 227 22.19 84.89 -4.53
N VAL A 228 22.70 85.12 -5.74
CA VAL A 228 21.95 84.95 -7.01
C VAL A 228 22.31 83.66 -7.75
N VAL A 229 23.35 82.92 -7.35
CA VAL A 229 23.59 81.55 -7.85
C VAL A 229 22.79 80.56 -7.00
N ASP A 230 21.48 80.81 -6.90
CA ASP A 230 20.46 79.84 -6.52
C ASP A 230 20.17 78.96 -7.74
N GLY A 231 21.22 78.26 -8.18
CA GLY A 231 21.19 77.45 -9.39
C GLY A 231 20.60 76.10 -9.08
N ASP A 232 19.29 75.95 -9.34
CA ASP A 232 18.57 74.74 -9.76
C ASP A 232 18.72 73.47 -8.89
N PHE A 233 19.44 73.56 -7.76
CA PHE A 233 19.72 72.42 -6.90
C PHE A 233 18.44 71.94 -6.23
N ASP A 234 17.54 72.85 -5.88
CA ASP A 234 16.21 72.52 -5.37
C ASP A 234 15.31 71.90 -6.44
N LEU A 235 15.47 72.26 -7.71
CA LEU A 235 14.75 71.64 -8.83
C LEU A 235 15.27 70.23 -9.11
N ILE A 236 16.60 70.03 -9.10
CA ILE A 236 17.24 68.71 -9.22
C ILE A 236 16.89 67.82 -8.02
N LEU A 237 16.88 68.37 -6.81
CA LEU A 237 16.50 67.66 -5.59
C LEU A 237 15.00 67.33 -5.57
N ALA A 238 14.14 68.21 -6.08
CA ALA A 238 12.70 67.98 -6.25
C ALA A 238 12.42 66.93 -7.33
N ASP A 239 13.15 66.94 -8.45
CA ASP A 239 13.02 65.96 -9.53
C ASP A 239 13.47 64.58 -9.05
N LEU A 240 14.57 64.52 -8.28
CA LEU A 240 15.04 63.31 -7.62
C LEU A 240 14.06 62.80 -6.54
N LYS A 241 13.48 63.70 -5.73
CA LYS A 241 12.44 63.34 -4.74
C LYS A 241 11.17 62.82 -5.40
N SER A 242 10.74 63.42 -6.52
CA SER A 242 9.53 62.99 -7.24
C SER A 242 9.72 61.63 -7.91
N ALA A 243 10.92 61.33 -8.40
CA ALA A 243 11.27 60.05 -9.00
C ALA A 243 11.54 58.92 -8.00
N CYS A 244 11.67 59.26 -6.70
CA CYS A 244 11.91 58.34 -5.59
C CYS A 244 10.64 57.92 -4.83
N PHE A 245 9.44 58.33 -5.26
CA PHE A 245 8.22 57.68 -4.79
C PHE A 245 8.16 56.26 -5.37
N LEU A 246 8.74 55.31 -4.64
CA LEU A 246 8.41 53.90 -4.81
C LEU A 246 6.90 53.73 -4.62
N PRO A 247 6.22 52.89 -5.43
CA PRO A 247 4.88 52.46 -5.07
C PRO A 247 4.98 51.87 -3.67
N THR A 248 4.23 52.41 -2.72
CA THR A 248 4.05 51.84 -1.40
C THR A 248 3.59 50.40 -1.57
N CYS A 249 4.53 49.45 -1.46
CA CYS A 249 4.18 48.07 -1.18
C CYS A 249 3.44 48.10 0.16
N SER A 250 2.14 47.81 0.12
CA SER A 250 1.28 47.81 1.29
C SER A 250 1.89 46.94 2.38
N GLU A 251 2.11 47.53 3.56
CA GLU A 251 2.37 46.76 4.77
C GLU A 251 1.14 45.91 5.07
N ASP A 252 1.32 44.60 5.02
CA ASP A 252 0.43 43.66 5.68
C ASP A 252 1.32 42.77 6.56
N PRO A 253 1.43 43.03 7.87
CA PRO A 253 2.13 42.15 8.78
C PRO A 253 1.11 41.35 9.57
N GLU A 254 0.97 40.05 9.25
CA GLU A 254 0.96 38.98 10.27
C GLU A 254 0.87 37.60 9.63
N GLY A 255 2.03 37.13 9.18
CA GLY A 255 2.27 35.73 8.89
C GLY A 255 2.22 34.90 10.18
N LYS A 256 1.04 34.37 10.50
CA LYS A 256 0.89 33.13 11.30
C LYS A 256 0.81 31.93 10.36
N ILE A 257 1.87 31.70 9.56
CA ILE A 257 2.05 30.45 8.82
C ILE A 257 3.46 29.96 9.03
N ARG A 258 3.70 29.31 10.18
CA ARG A 258 4.87 28.44 10.33
C ARG A 258 4.65 27.42 11.43
N CYS A 259 3.81 26.42 11.16
CA CYS A 259 3.82 25.12 11.86
C CYS A 259 3.04 24.01 11.13
N SER A 260 2.09 24.33 10.24
CA SER A 260 1.28 23.29 9.55
C SER A 260 2.01 22.59 8.40
N GLU A 261 2.82 23.33 7.62
CA GLU A 261 3.41 22.80 6.38
C GLU A 261 4.45 21.69 6.62
N LYS A 262 5.27 21.80 7.68
CA LYS A 262 6.21 20.72 8.05
C LYS A 262 5.49 19.47 8.55
N ALA A 263 4.38 19.63 9.27
CA ALA A 263 3.60 18.50 9.75
C ALA A 263 2.87 17.78 8.61
N GLU A 264 2.34 18.54 7.63
CA GLU A 264 1.69 17.98 6.45
C GLU A 264 2.68 17.31 5.49
N VAL A 265 3.86 17.88 5.28
CA VAL A 265 4.92 17.25 4.49
C VAL A 265 5.44 15.97 5.16
N MET A 266 5.55 15.95 6.50
CA MET A 266 5.91 14.73 7.24
C MET A 266 4.80 13.67 7.19
N GLN A 267 3.53 14.06 7.27
CA GLN A 267 2.38 13.16 7.12
C GLN A 267 2.31 12.57 5.70
N LEU A 268 2.55 13.38 4.66
CA LEU A 268 2.61 12.95 3.27
C LEU A 268 3.79 12.01 3.02
N GLN A 269 4.98 12.31 3.53
CA GLN A 269 6.13 11.40 3.43
C GLN A 269 5.89 10.08 4.17
N ALA A 270 5.26 10.11 5.36
CA ALA A 270 4.91 8.90 6.11
C ALA A 270 3.87 8.05 5.37
N TRP A 271 2.87 8.69 4.77
CA TRP A 271 1.86 8.03 3.94
C TRP A 271 2.48 7.41 2.68
N MET A 272 3.37 8.14 2.01
CA MET A 272 4.05 7.68 0.79
C MET A 272 4.98 6.49 1.05
N LYS A 273 5.71 6.49 2.18
CA LYS A 273 6.51 5.34 2.62
C LYS A 273 5.65 4.11 2.91
N ARG A 274 4.48 4.31 3.52
CA ARG A 274 3.52 3.24 3.83
C ARG A 274 2.88 2.65 2.57
N TRP A 275 2.64 3.50 1.56
CA TRP A 275 2.13 3.10 0.25
C TRP A 275 3.16 2.27 -0.54
N VAL A 276 4.39 2.75 -0.65
CA VAL A 276 5.49 2.01 -1.33
C VAL A 276 5.76 0.64 -0.69
N LYS A 277 5.61 0.52 0.63
CA LYS A 277 5.76 -0.76 1.32
C LYS A 277 4.66 -1.75 0.97
N ARG A 278 3.41 -1.26 0.84
CA ARG A 278 2.24 -2.09 0.50
C ARG A 278 2.23 -2.54 -0.96
N GLU A 279 2.80 -1.76 -1.87
CA GLU A 279 2.93 -2.10 -3.29
C GLU A 279 3.99 -3.18 -3.55
N ARG A 280 4.91 -3.42 -2.60
CA ARG A 280 6.00 -4.40 -2.71
C ARG A 280 5.64 -5.78 -2.12
N GLU A 281 4.51 -5.88 -1.43
CA GLU A 281 4.02 -7.09 -0.76
C GLU A 281 2.88 -7.78 -1.57
N PHE A 282 2.57 -7.28 -2.78
CA PHE A 282 1.63 -7.85 -3.76
C PHE A 282 2.32 -8.11 -5.09
#